data_AF-F6DN18-F1
#
_entry.id   AF-F6DN18-F1
#
_cell.length_a   1.000
_cell.length_b   1.000
_cell.length_c   1.000
_cell.angle_alpha   90.00
_cell.angle_beta   90.00
_cell.angle_gamma   90.00
#
_symmetry.space_group_name_H-M   'P 1'
#
loop_
_entity.id
_entity.type
_entity.pdbx_description
1 polymer ?
#
loop_
_entity_poly.entity_id
_entity_poly.type
_entity_poly.pdbx_seq_one_letter_code
_entity_poly.pdbx_strand_id
1 'polypeptide(L)'
;MHKQVVFPEFLGESELAVVVVIPSLKEDMSHLFKRFHAGEEIDYWFSWDLVVTDSAEYLVLLEMNWDQEESLVVAFNREMWEFLNVMAEKQSMVLMADWQIVDEGAPDLLREEEFKPYALLIRNVHTGLDKLYNHVKELVGVNEGIEELIQLQLILEGTQFPKPTTLH
;
A
#
# COMPACT_ATOMS: atom_id res chain seq x y z
N MET A 1 -18.24 1.90 -13.74
CA MET A 1 -17.49 2.64 -12.70
C MET A 1 -16.03 2.54 -13.08
N HIS A 2 -15.36 3.67 -13.37
CA HIS A 2 -13.93 3.67 -13.67
C HIS A 2 -13.19 3.68 -12.33
N LYS A 3 -12.34 2.68 -12.07
CA LYS A 3 -11.48 2.68 -10.88
C LYS A 3 -10.34 3.67 -11.12
N GLN A 4 -10.12 4.57 -10.18
CA GLN A 4 -9.03 5.52 -10.29
C GLN A 4 -7.71 4.81 -9.94
N VAL A 5 -6.76 4.81 -10.88
CA VAL A 5 -5.40 4.34 -10.64
C VAL A 5 -4.55 5.54 -10.25
N VAL A 6 -3.91 5.45 -9.08
CA VAL A 6 -3.03 6.48 -8.53
C VAL A 6 -1.65 5.90 -8.26
N PHE A 7 -0.64 6.77 -8.32
CA PHE A 7 0.73 6.44 -8.00
C PHE A 7 1.14 7.19 -6.74
N PRO A 8 1.77 6.52 -5.76
CA PRO A 8 2.35 7.20 -4.62
C PRO A 8 3.40 8.22 -5.05
N GLU A 9 3.30 9.44 -4.52
CA GLU A 9 4.38 10.43 -4.63
C GLU A 9 5.48 10.16 -3.60
N PHE A 10 5.10 9.56 -2.47
CA PHE A 10 6.04 9.20 -1.41
C PHE A 10 5.60 7.92 -0.71
N LEU A 11 6.60 7.09 -0.38
CA LEU A 11 6.49 6.00 0.57
C LEU A 11 7.52 6.19 1.68
N GLY A 12 7.07 5.99 2.92
CA GLY A 12 7.91 6.00 4.10
C GLY A 12 7.51 4.92 5.08
N GLU A 13 8.33 4.72 6.10
CA GLU A 13 8.04 3.83 7.22
C GLU A 13 7.94 4.67 8.50
N SER A 14 6.99 4.31 9.36
CA SER A 14 6.91 4.76 10.75
C SER A 14 7.00 3.54 11.68
N GLU A 15 7.07 3.77 12.99
CA GLU A 15 7.06 2.68 13.97
C GLU A 15 5.87 1.72 13.77
N LEU A 16 4.70 2.26 13.39
CA LEU A 16 3.43 1.54 13.40
C LEU A 16 2.91 1.14 12.01
N ALA A 17 3.31 1.84 10.96
CA ALA A 17 2.72 1.67 9.63
C ALA A 17 3.64 2.14 8.49
N VAL A 18 3.38 1.62 7.28
CA VAL A 18 3.89 2.22 6.04
C VAL A 18 3.07 3.45 5.70
N VAL A 19 3.73 4.57 5.44
CA VAL A 19 3.09 5.83 5.05
C VAL A 19 3.11 5.92 3.53
N VAL A 20 1.95 6.09 2.92
CA VAL A 20 1.76 6.25 1.47
C VAL A 20 1.09 7.59 1.21
N VAL A 21 1.77 8.49 0.50
CA VAL A 21 1.25 9.83 0.21
C VAL A 21 0.81 9.94 -1.24
N ILE A 22 -0.44 10.33 -1.44
CA ILE A 22 -1.08 10.51 -2.74
C ILE A 22 -1.90 11.81 -2.71
N PRO A 23 -1.30 12.96 -3.08
CA PRO A 23 -1.95 14.26 -2.91
C PRO A 23 -3.26 14.45 -3.67
N SER A 24 -3.42 13.78 -4.82
CA SER A 24 -4.66 13.85 -5.61
C SER A 24 -5.90 13.40 -4.83
N LEU A 25 -5.73 12.51 -3.85
CA LEU A 25 -6.85 12.01 -3.05
C LEU A 25 -7.52 13.08 -2.18
N LYS A 26 -6.85 14.22 -1.97
CA LYS A 26 -7.34 15.27 -1.07
C LYS A 26 -8.70 15.78 -1.49
N GLU A 27 -8.92 15.88 -2.80
CA GLU A 27 -10.21 16.26 -3.39
C GLU A 27 -11.06 15.01 -3.66
N ASP A 28 -10.48 14.01 -4.33
CA ASP A 28 -11.18 12.81 -4.83
C ASP A 28 -11.81 11.97 -3.70
N MET A 29 -11.15 11.89 -2.55
CA MET A 29 -11.59 11.10 -1.39
C MET A 29 -11.95 11.96 -0.17
N SER A 30 -12.16 13.26 -0.38
CA SER A 30 -12.45 14.21 0.71
C SER A 30 -13.65 13.81 1.58
N HIS A 31 -14.65 13.14 1.02
CA HIS A 31 -15.81 12.63 1.75
C HIS A 31 -15.43 11.49 2.70
N LEU A 32 -14.64 10.53 2.22
CA LEU A 32 -14.18 9.38 2.99
C LEU A 32 -13.30 9.82 4.18
N PHE A 33 -12.37 10.75 3.94
CA PHE A 33 -11.53 11.34 4.98
C PHE A 33 -12.37 11.98 6.10
N LYS A 34 -13.42 12.73 5.74
CA LYS A 34 -14.31 13.39 6.72
C LYS A 34 -15.08 12.37 7.56
N ARG A 35 -15.62 11.32 6.94
CA ARG A 35 -16.35 10.24 7.63
C ARG A 35 -15.44 9.51 8.60
N PHE A 36 -14.26 9.10 8.14
CA PHE A 36 -13.26 8.42 8.97
C PHE A 36 -12.84 9.29 10.17
N HIS A 37 -12.53 10.57 9.92
CA HIS A 37 -12.18 11.51 11.00
C HIS A 37 -13.36 11.83 11.94
N ALA A 38 -14.61 11.69 11.50
CA ALA A 38 -15.77 11.80 12.37
C ALA A 38 -15.95 10.56 13.29
N GLY A 39 -15.08 9.56 13.17
CA GLY A 39 -15.14 8.31 13.95
C GLY A 39 -16.18 7.32 13.41
N GLU A 40 -16.61 7.49 12.16
CA GLU A 40 -17.50 6.52 11.52
C GLU A 40 -16.75 5.20 11.26
N GLU A 41 -17.40 4.08 11.59
CA GLU A 41 -16.90 2.76 11.22
C GLU A 41 -17.18 2.55 9.72
N ILE A 42 -16.13 2.46 8.93
CA ILE A 42 -16.20 2.26 7.48
C ILE A 42 -15.59 0.90 7.18
N ASP A 43 -16.41 -0.02 6.69
CA ASP A 43 -15.93 -1.30 6.20
C ASP A 43 -15.10 -1.11 4.93
N TYR A 44 -13.95 -1.76 4.87
CA TYR A 44 -13.07 -1.77 3.71
C TYR A 44 -12.50 -3.16 3.45
N TRP A 45 -12.19 -3.43 2.20
CA TRP A 45 -11.49 -4.63 1.76
C TRP A 45 -10.50 -4.28 0.66
N PHE A 46 -9.50 -5.12 0.50
CA PHE A 46 -8.48 -4.91 -0.51
C PHE A 46 -8.03 -6.21 -1.16
N SER A 47 -7.47 -6.07 -2.35
CA SER A 47 -6.87 -7.14 -3.12
C SER A 47 -5.57 -6.68 -3.77
N TRP A 48 -4.61 -7.59 -3.80
CA TRP A 48 -3.33 -7.41 -4.46
C TRP A 48 -3.34 -8.08 -5.83
N ASP A 49 -2.79 -7.42 -6.84
CA ASP A 49 -2.66 -7.97 -8.18
C ASP A 49 -1.35 -7.52 -8.85
N LEU A 50 -0.99 -8.17 -9.95
CA LEU A 50 0.15 -7.81 -10.80
C LEU A 50 -0.35 -7.56 -12.22
N VAL A 51 -0.03 -6.38 -12.77
CA VAL A 51 -0.34 -6.05 -14.15
C VAL A 51 0.91 -5.74 -14.94
N VAL A 52 0.85 -5.95 -16.24
CA VAL A 52 1.86 -5.53 -17.21
C VAL A 52 1.30 -4.35 -17.99
N THR A 53 2.03 -3.24 -18.02
CA THR A 53 1.67 -2.06 -18.81
C THR A 53 1.94 -2.28 -20.29
N ASP A 54 1.44 -1.37 -21.13
CA ASP A 54 1.78 -1.35 -22.57
C ASP A 54 3.29 -1.11 -22.82
N SER A 55 4.01 -0.55 -21.84
CA SER A 55 5.47 -0.40 -21.84
C SER A 55 6.22 -1.67 -21.41
N ALA A 56 5.52 -2.79 -21.20
CA ALA A 56 6.05 -4.04 -20.65
C ALA A 56 6.64 -3.91 -19.24
N GLU A 57 6.17 -2.94 -18.45
CA GLU A 57 6.56 -2.75 -17.06
C GLU A 57 5.56 -3.46 -16.15
N TYR A 58 6.08 -4.12 -15.10
CA TYR A 58 5.26 -4.77 -14.09
C TYR A 58 4.89 -3.77 -12.99
N LEU A 59 3.60 -3.70 -12.66
CA LEU A 59 3.07 -2.90 -11.54
C LEU A 59 2.33 -3.80 -10.58
N VAL A 60 2.66 -3.69 -9.30
CA VAL A 60 1.87 -4.30 -8.23
C VAL A 60 0.74 -3.36 -7.89
N LEU A 61 -0.49 -3.85 -7.92
CA LEU A 61 -1.68 -3.07 -7.63
C LEU A 61 -2.23 -3.45 -6.25
N LEU A 62 -2.50 -2.43 -5.43
CA LEU A 62 -3.37 -2.54 -4.26
C LEU A 62 -4.70 -1.88 -4.59
N GLU A 63 -5.70 -2.70 -4.83
CA GLU A 63 -7.07 -2.23 -4.96
C GLU A 63 -7.73 -2.17 -3.59
N MET A 64 -8.20 -1.00 -3.18
CA MET A 64 -8.97 -0.76 -1.96
C MET A 64 -10.39 -0.38 -2.33
N ASN A 65 -11.33 -0.94 -1.57
CA ASN A 65 -12.75 -0.71 -1.72
C ASN A 65 -13.33 -0.40 -0.34
N TRP A 66 -14.38 0.43 -0.32
CA TRP A 66 -15.10 0.83 0.88
C TRP A 66 -16.60 0.67 0.65
N ASP A 67 -17.36 0.49 1.74
CA ASP A 67 -18.82 0.42 1.62
C ASP A 67 -19.39 1.72 1.03
N GLN A 68 -20.13 1.59 -0.08
CA GLN A 68 -20.85 2.66 -0.79
C GLN A 68 -20.00 3.80 -1.36
N GLU A 69 -18.68 3.64 -1.48
CA GLU A 69 -17.76 4.68 -1.98
C GLU A 69 -16.97 4.21 -3.21
N GLU A 70 -16.23 5.13 -3.84
CA GLU A 70 -15.39 4.83 -4.99
C GLU A 70 -14.16 4.00 -4.61
N SER A 71 -13.87 2.96 -5.40
CA SER A 71 -12.66 2.15 -5.25
C SER A 71 -11.40 2.91 -5.65
N LEU A 72 -10.30 2.70 -4.92
CA LEU A 72 -8.99 3.25 -5.25
C LEU A 72 -8.04 2.12 -5.65
N VAL A 73 -7.27 2.33 -6.71
CA VAL A 73 -6.18 1.43 -7.07
C VAL A 73 -4.86 2.16 -6.91
N VAL A 74 -4.02 1.71 -5.98
CA VAL A 74 -2.67 2.23 -5.79
C VAL A 74 -1.70 1.34 -6.56
N ALA A 75 -0.94 1.93 -7.49
CA ALA A 75 0.04 1.23 -8.30
C ALA A 75 1.46 1.44 -7.77
N PHE A 76 2.15 0.34 -7.46
CA PHE A 76 3.54 0.31 -7.01
C PHE A 76 4.44 -0.16 -8.15
N ASN A 77 5.36 0.72 -8.56
CA ASN A 77 6.40 0.38 -9.51
C ASN A 77 7.51 -0.45 -8.85
N ARG A 78 8.47 -0.93 -9.65
CA ARG A 78 9.58 -1.76 -9.20
C ARG A 78 10.37 -1.17 -8.04
N GLU A 79 10.60 0.15 -8.05
CA GLU A 79 11.39 0.83 -7.00
C GLU A 79 10.66 0.83 -5.64
N MET A 80 9.34 0.69 -5.65
CA MET A 80 8.49 0.72 -4.46
C MET A 80 8.25 -0.67 -3.85
N TRP A 81 8.60 -1.76 -4.53
CA TRP A 81 8.25 -3.12 -4.08
C TRP A 81 8.88 -3.54 -2.75
N GLU A 82 10.00 -2.95 -2.36
CA GLU A 82 10.62 -3.23 -1.05
C GLU A 82 9.67 -2.91 0.12
N PHE A 83 8.74 -1.96 -0.06
CA PHE A 83 7.73 -1.63 0.94
C PHE A 83 6.66 -2.72 1.12
N LEU A 84 6.54 -3.69 0.20
CA LEU A 84 5.61 -4.82 0.37
C LEU A 84 5.99 -5.67 1.59
N ASN A 85 7.29 -5.84 1.83
CA ASN A 85 7.80 -6.51 3.03
C ASN A 85 7.50 -5.71 4.30
N VAL A 86 7.70 -4.39 4.24
CA VAL A 86 7.40 -3.51 5.38
C VAL A 86 5.90 -3.50 5.67
N MET A 87 5.04 -3.49 4.65
CA MET A 87 3.58 -3.61 4.81
C MET A 87 3.17 -4.94 5.43
N ALA A 88 3.87 -6.03 5.09
CA ALA A 88 3.67 -7.34 5.71
C ALA A 88 4.09 -7.35 7.20
N GLU A 89 5.22 -6.72 7.53
CA GLU A 89 5.74 -6.63 8.90
C GLU A 89 4.87 -5.74 9.78
N LYS A 90 4.60 -4.51 9.35
CA LYS A 90 3.79 -3.54 10.12
C LYS A 90 2.31 -3.87 10.13
N GLN A 91 1.85 -4.63 9.14
CA GLN A 91 0.46 -4.98 8.89
C GLN A 91 -0.48 -3.78 8.69
N SER A 92 0.01 -2.56 8.79
CA SER A 92 -0.77 -1.33 8.72
C SER A 92 -0.16 -0.38 7.72
N MET A 93 -1.02 0.35 7.03
CA MET A 93 -0.67 1.40 6.09
C MET A 93 -1.47 2.66 6.41
N VAL A 94 -0.82 3.81 6.33
CA VAL A 94 -1.50 5.10 6.38
C VAL A 94 -1.49 5.70 5.00
N LEU A 95 -2.69 5.91 4.45
CA LEU A 95 -2.87 6.61 3.18
C LEU A 95 -3.11 8.09 3.48
N MET A 96 -2.21 8.96 3.02
CA MET A 96 -2.26 10.41 3.26
C MET A 96 -2.45 11.17 1.95
N ALA A 97 -3.25 12.23 1.97
CA ALA A 97 -3.40 13.14 0.83
C ALA A 97 -2.70 14.50 1.02
N ASP A 98 -1.95 14.68 2.10
CA ASP A 98 -1.19 15.89 2.36
C ASP A 98 0.10 15.57 3.12
N TRP A 99 1.23 16.01 2.59
CA TRP A 99 2.57 15.80 3.18
C TRP A 99 2.99 16.95 4.10
N GLN A 100 2.23 18.06 4.17
CA GLN A 100 2.56 19.20 5.03
C GLN A 100 2.68 18.84 6.53
N ILE A 101 2.27 17.63 6.91
CA ILE A 101 2.41 17.06 8.26
C ILE A 101 3.81 16.46 8.48
N VAL A 102 4.52 16.06 7.42
CA VAL A 102 5.82 15.38 7.50
C VAL A 102 7.00 16.37 7.53
N ASP A 103 6.80 17.61 7.07
CA ASP A 103 7.87 18.61 6.92
C ASP A 103 8.27 19.33 8.23
N GLU A 104 7.53 19.11 9.32
CA GLU A 104 7.86 19.65 10.66
C GLU A 104 8.56 18.62 11.57
N GLY A 105 9.63 17.99 11.06
CA GLY A 105 10.77 17.61 11.91
C GLY A 105 10.58 16.50 12.96
N ALA A 106 9.77 15.47 12.73
CA ALA A 106 9.82 14.25 13.54
C ALA A 106 9.39 12.99 12.77
N PRO A 107 10.33 12.22 12.18
CA PRO A 107 10.05 10.87 11.68
C PRO A 107 9.63 9.88 12.77
N ASP A 108 9.91 10.19 14.05
CA ASP A 108 9.86 9.24 15.15
C ASP A 108 8.56 9.28 16.00
N LEU A 109 7.55 10.08 15.67
CA LEU A 109 6.39 10.26 16.56
C LEU A 109 5.03 10.34 15.87
N LEU A 110 4.80 9.61 14.77
CA LEU A 110 3.45 9.51 14.21
C LEU A 110 2.53 8.66 15.12
N ARG A 111 1.92 9.31 16.11
CA ARG A 111 0.79 8.75 16.89
C ARG A 111 -0.46 8.77 16.02
N GLU A 112 -1.35 7.78 16.18
CA GLU A 112 -2.62 7.68 15.41
C GLU A 112 -3.45 8.99 15.45
N GLU A 113 -3.31 9.79 16.53
CA GLU A 113 -4.01 11.06 16.77
C GLU A 113 -3.50 12.26 15.93
N GLU A 114 -2.32 12.13 15.31
CA GLU A 114 -1.66 13.20 14.53
C GLU A 114 -2.02 13.18 13.04
N PHE A 115 -2.64 12.09 12.57
CA PHE A 115 -3.16 11.95 11.22
C PHE A 115 -4.45 12.79 11.03
N LYS A 116 -4.33 14.11 10.87
CA LYS A 116 -5.46 15.04 10.67
C LYS A 116 -5.50 15.63 9.26
N PRO A 117 -6.65 16.08 8.75
CA PRO A 117 -7.87 15.32 8.49
C PRO A 117 -7.79 14.45 7.20
N TYR A 118 -6.68 14.47 6.46
CA TYR A 118 -6.56 13.82 5.14
C TYR A 118 -5.72 12.53 5.20
N ALA A 119 -6.04 11.67 6.16
CA ALA A 119 -5.33 10.41 6.37
C ALA A 119 -6.29 9.28 6.74
N LEU A 120 -6.01 8.07 6.24
CA LEU A 120 -6.76 6.85 6.50
C LEU A 120 -5.80 5.78 7.02
N LEU A 121 -6.09 5.24 8.21
CA LEU A 121 -5.38 4.07 8.73
C LEU A 121 -6.03 2.80 8.21
N ILE A 122 -5.31 2.07 7.38
CA ILE A 122 -5.70 0.78 6.81
C ILE A 122 -4.96 -0.32 7.57
N ARG A 123 -5.71 -1.19 8.23
CA ARG A 123 -5.17 -2.32 8.99
C ARG A 123 -5.20 -3.60 8.16
N ASN A 124 -4.34 -4.55 8.53
CA ASN A 124 -4.15 -5.85 7.88
C ASN A 124 -3.81 -5.77 6.39
N VAL A 125 -3.21 -4.67 5.91
CA VAL A 125 -2.98 -4.36 4.47
C VAL A 125 -2.26 -5.47 3.71
N HIS A 126 -1.51 -6.31 4.42
CA HIS A 126 -0.82 -7.49 3.90
C HIS A 126 -1.75 -8.63 3.44
N THR A 127 -3.03 -8.60 3.81
CA THR A 127 -4.00 -9.65 3.45
C THR A 127 -4.13 -9.75 1.93
N GLY A 128 -3.86 -10.93 1.37
CA GLY A 128 -3.86 -11.18 -0.08
C GLY A 128 -2.49 -11.15 -0.75
N LEU A 129 -1.42 -10.76 -0.05
CA LEU A 129 -0.04 -10.88 -0.57
C LEU A 129 0.36 -12.34 -0.84
N ASP A 130 -0.23 -13.30 -0.13
CA ASP A 130 -0.07 -14.73 -0.36
C ASP A 130 -0.62 -15.15 -1.74
N LYS A 131 -1.78 -14.60 -2.13
CA LYS A 131 -2.37 -14.82 -3.46
C LYS A 131 -1.51 -14.19 -4.54
N LEU A 132 -1.04 -12.96 -4.30
CA LEU A 132 -0.12 -12.29 -5.21
C LEU A 132 1.16 -13.12 -5.40
N TYR A 133 1.76 -13.60 -4.32
CA TYR A 133 2.94 -14.48 -4.40
C TYR A 133 2.69 -15.72 -5.27
N ASN A 134 1.57 -16.41 -5.06
CA ASN A 134 1.25 -17.60 -5.85
C ASN A 134 1.09 -17.26 -7.33
N HIS A 135 0.44 -16.15 -7.65
CA HIS A 135 0.31 -15.65 -9.03
C HIS A 135 1.70 -15.32 -9.64
N VAL A 136 2.55 -14.57 -8.93
CA VAL A 136 3.90 -14.24 -9.40
C VAL A 136 4.75 -15.49 -9.60
N LYS A 137 4.66 -16.47 -8.69
CA LYS A 137 5.37 -17.74 -8.80
C LYS A 137 4.98 -18.53 -10.05
N GLU A 138 3.69 -18.56 -10.39
CA GLU A 138 3.22 -19.17 -11.64
C GLU A 138 3.77 -18.43 -12.86
N LEU A 139 3.77 -17.09 -12.84
CA LEU A 139 4.31 -16.27 -13.93
C LEU A 139 5.82 -16.46 -14.12
N VAL A 140 6.61 -16.58 -13.05
CA VAL A 140 8.04 -16.91 -13.13
C VAL A 140 8.26 -18.27 -13.78
N GLY A 141 7.43 -19.26 -13.46
CA GLY A 141 7.51 -20.60 -14.05
C GLY A 141 7.19 -20.64 -15.55
N VAL A 142 6.33 -19.74 -16.03
CA VAL A 142 5.97 -19.65 -17.45
C VAL A 142 6.93 -18.73 -18.22
N ASN A 143 7.44 -17.69 -17.58
CA ASN A 143 8.28 -16.65 -18.17
C ASN A 143 9.71 -16.74 -17.60
N GLU A 144 10.34 -17.90 -17.76
CA GLU A 144 11.69 -18.15 -17.26
C GLU A 144 12.67 -17.05 -17.71
N GLY A 145 13.39 -16.47 -16.75
CA GLY A 145 14.45 -15.49 -17.02
C GLY A 145 14.04 -14.02 -17.00
N ILE A 146 12.77 -13.68 -16.71
CA ILE A 146 12.39 -12.28 -16.45
C ILE A 146 12.87 -11.89 -15.03
N GLU A 147 13.91 -11.06 -14.98
CA GLU A 147 14.55 -10.64 -13.72
C GLU A 147 13.59 -9.92 -12.77
N GLU A 148 12.69 -9.09 -13.30
CA GLU A 148 11.70 -8.36 -12.51
C GLU A 148 10.75 -9.30 -11.76
N LEU A 149 10.27 -10.36 -12.43
CA LEU A 149 9.37 -11.33 -11.83
C LEU A 149 10.09 -12.17 -10.76
N ILE A 150 11.36 -12.54 -11.01
CA ILE A 150 12.19 -13.26 -10.04
C ILE A 150 12.44 -12.39 -8.80
N GLN A 151 12.77 -11.11 -9.00
CA GLN A 151 12.96 -10.16 -7.91
C GLN A 151 11.68 -10.00 -7.09
N LEU A 152 10.52 -9.80 -7.75
CA LEU A 152 9.25 -9.68 -7.07
C LEU A 152 8.88 -10.94 -6.29
N GLN A 153 9.14 -12.13 -6.85
CA GLN A 153 8.92 -13.39 -6.15
C GLN A 153 9.72 -13.48 -4.85
N LEU A 154 11.01 -13.08 -4.87
CA LEU A 154 11.88 -13.08 -3.69
C LEU A 154 11.40 -12.09 -2.63
N ILE A 155 10.96 -10.90 -3.05
CA ILE A 155 10.37 -9.90 -2.15
C ILE A 155 9.13 -10.50 -1.49
N LEU A 156 8.19 -11.03 -2.27
CA LEU A 156 6.94 -11.60 -1.78
C LEU A 156 7.15 -12.86 -0.92
N GLU A 157 8.17 -13.66 -1.16
CA GLU A 157 8.55 -14.77 -0.28
C GLU A 157 8.92 -14.28 1.12
N GLY A 158 9.60 -13.12 1.22
CA GLY A 158 9.91 -12.45 2.48
C GLY A 158 8.67 -12.06 3.29
N THR A 159 7.56 -11.74 2.62
CA THR A 159 6.29 -11.39 3.27
C THR A 159 5.62 -12.57 3.98
N GLN A 160 5.89 -13.81 3.55
CA GLN A 160 5.28 -15.02 4.14
C GLN A 160 5.96 -15.47 5.42
N PHE A 161 7.23 -15.11 5.58
CA PHE A 161 8.06 -15.45 6.73
C PHE A 161 8.62 -14.18 7.34
N PRO A 162 7.77 -13.34 8.00
CA PRO A 162 8.26 -12.15 8.67
C PRO A 162 9.37 -12.57 9.63
N LYS A 163 10.58 -12.04 9.40
CA LYS A 163 11.72 -12.33 10.28
C LYS A 163 11.32 -11.91 11.69
N PRO A 164 11.55 -12.74 12.72
CA PRO A 164 11.31 -12.31 14.08
C PRO A 164 12.19 -11.09 14.34
N THR A 165 11.55 -9.95 14.63
CA THR A 165 12.21 -8.70 14.99
C THR A 165 13.14 -8.96 16.18
N THR A 166 14.45 -9.04 15.94
CA THR A 166 15.44 -8.98 17.01
C THR A 166 15.43 -7.55 17.56
N LEU A 167 14.67 -7.35 18.64
CA LEU A 167 14.80 -6.19 19.51
C LEU A 167 16.23 -6.19 20.08
N HIS A 168 17.01 -5.17 19.75
CA HIS A 168 18.31 -4.87 20.37
C HIS A 168 18.16 -3.70 21.33
#